data_AF-A0A562EVU5-F1
#
_entry.id   AF-A0A562EVU5-F1
#
_cell.length_a   1.000
_cell.length_b   1.000
_cell.length_c   1.000
_cell.angle_alpha   90.00
_cell.angle_beta   90.00
_cell.angle_gamma   90.00
#
_symmetry.space_group_name_H-M   'P 1'
#
loop_
_entity.id
_entity.type
_entity.pdbx_description
1 polymer ?
#
loop_
_entity_poly.entity_id
_entity_poly.type
_entity_poly.pdbx_seq_one_letter_code
_entity_poly.pdbx_strand_id
1 'polypeptide(L)'
;MKMVYAGIVAAIAALAYQQDFFAQDAGIDPVTVSSIKNGLVGGEKFFLVAGGVKSDCVITAVGEGPKKDLTVTPDCSQQLPALAKVKWWIDRDDGSVAFVSSSGDVAAEFAAGDGAALESFAPREPLLALFAM
;
A
#
# COMPACT_ATOMS: atom_id res chain seq x y z
N MET A 1 -37.37 -54.91 -34.42
CA MET A 1 -35.98 -55.02 -33.96
C MET A 1 -35.67 -53.80 -33.09
N LYS A 2 -34.93 -54.02 -32.00
CA LYS A 2 -34.71 -53.13 -30.85
C LYS A 2 -33.40 -52.33 -31.00
N MET A 3 -33.39 -51.12 -30.39
CA MET A 3 -32.22 -50.28 -30.02
C MET A 3 -31.41 -49.69 -31.20
N VAL A 4 -30.90 -48.46 -31.20
CA VAL A 4 -30.15 -47.72 -30.16
C VAL A 4 -30.31 -46.19 -30.38
N TYR A 5 -30.80 -45.46 -29.39
CA TYR A 5 -30.59 -44.01 -29.25
C TYR A 5 -30.40 -43.71 -27.76
N ALA A 6 -29.16 -43.76 -27.29
CA ALA A 6 -28.81 -43.30 -25.94
C ALA A 6 -27.29 -43.13 -25.88
N GLY A 7 -26.80 -41.93 -26.18
CA GLY A 7 -25.36 -41.67 -26.14
C GLY A 7 -24.93 -40.20 -26.11
N ILE A 8 -25.85 -39.24 -25.97
CA ILE A 8 -25.49 -37.81 -25.94
C ILE A 8 -26.33 -37.09 -24.88
N VAL A 9 -26.19 -37.45 -23.61
CA VAL A 9 -26.71 -36.62 -22.49
C VAL A 9 -25.71 -36.56 -21.32
N ALA A 10 -24.82 -37.54 -21.17
CA ALA A 10 -23.90 -37.58 -20.04
C ALA A 10 -22.71 -36.60 -20.10
N ALA A 11 -22.35 -36.07 -21.28
CA ALA A 11 -21.18 -35.20 -21.43
C ALA A 11 -21.43 -33.73 -21.04
N ILE A 12 -22.68 -33.26 -21.04
CA ILE A 12 -23.01 -31.85 -20.76
C ILE A 12 -23.01 -31.57 -19.25
N ALA A 13 -23.41 -32.55 -18.43
CA ALA A 13 -23.45 -32.39 -16.98
C ALA A 13 -22.04 -32.24 -16.36
N ALA A 14 -21.02 -32.90 -16.91
CA ALA A 14 -19.65 -32.79 -16.41
C ALA A 14 -19.02 -31.42 -16.70
N LEU A 15 -19.37 -30.78 -17.83
CA LEU A 15 -18.87 -29.45 -18.18
C LEU A 15 -19.54 -28.35 -17.35
N ALA A 16 -20.82 -28.50 -17.00
CA ALA A 16 -21.53 -27.55 -16.15
C ALA A 16 -20.92 -27.48 -14.73
N TYR A 17 -20.54 -28.62 -14.15
CA TYR A 17 -19.92 -28.67 -12.82
C TYR A 17 -18.51 -28.06 -12.76
N GLN A 18 -17.78 -27.99 -13.88
CA GLN A 18 -16.45 -27.37 -13.90
C GLN A 18 -16.51 -25.84 -13.99
N GLN A 19 -17.63 -25.25 -14.43
CA GLN A 19 -17.71 -23.79 -14.61
C GLN A 19 -17.85 -23.05 -13.28
N ASP A 20 -18.46 -23.66 -12.27
CA ASP A 20 -18.61 -23.07 -10.93
C ASP A 20 -17.28 -22.95 -10.17
N PHE A 21 -16.27 -23.78 -10.48
CA PHE A 21 -14.95 -23.67 -9.85
C PHE A 21 -14.14 -22.47 -10.33
N PHE A 22 -14.36 -22.01 -11.56
CA PHE A 22 -13.66 -20.84 -12.12
C PHE A 22 -14.46 -19.54 -11.96
N ALA A 23 -15.71 -19.62 -11.48
CA ALA A 23 -16.58 -18.48 -11.21
C ALA A 23 -16.48 -17.99 -9.75
N GLN A 24 -15.46 -18.39 -8.99
CA GLN A 24 -15.08 -17.64 -7.79
C GLN A 24 -14.47 -16.32 -8.25
N ASP A 25 -15.34 -15.30 -8.33
CA ASP A 25 -14.92 -13.92 -8.19
C ASP A 25 -13.94 -13.88 -7.01
N ALA A 26 -12.69 -13.49 -7.26
CA ALA A 26 -11.71 -13.31 -6.20
C ALA A 26 -12.22 -12.13 -5.37
N GLY A 27 -13.10 -12.44 -4.41
CA GLY A 27 -13.68 -11.46 -3.52
C GLY A 27 -12.54 -10.75 -2.84
N ILE A 28 -12.35 -9.49 -3.22
CA ILE A 28 -11.43 -8.61 -2.51
C ILE A 28 -11.90 -8.63 -1.07
N ASP A 29 -11.05 -9.10 -0.16
CA ASP A 29 -11.32 -9.02 1.27
C ASP A 29 -11.48 -7.53 1.59
N PRO A 30 -12.70 -7.05 1.94
CA PRO A 30 -12.91 -5.64 2.20
C PRO A 30 -12.29 -5.21 3.54
N VAL A 31 -11.67 -6.14 4.28
CA VAL A 31 -10.94 -5.84 5.50
C VAL A 31 -9.67 -5.07 5.14
N THR A 32 -9.78 -3.74 5.19
CA THR A 32 -8.62 -2.86 5.29
C THR A 32 -7.88 -3.17 6.59
N VAL A 33 -6.79 -3.92 6.51
CA VAL A 33 -5.82 -4.08 7.60
C VAL A 33 -4.94 -2.83 7.68
N SER A 34 -5.52 -1.72 8.13
CA SER A 34 -4.74 -0.59 8.62
C SER A 34 -4.43 -0.83 10.10
N SER A 35 -3.17 -1.14 10.40
CA SER A 35 -2.65 -1.17 11.79
C SER A 35 -2.56 0.23 12.41
N ILE A 36 -2.79 1.29 11.61
CA ILE A 36 -2.81 2.67 12.08
C ILE A 36 -4.24 3.06 12.43
N LYS A 37 -4.50 3.31 13.72
CA LYS A 37 -5.77 3.86 14.19
C LYS A 37 -6.00 5.21 13.52
N ASN A 38 -6.99 5.26 12.62
CA ASN A 38 -7.52 6.50 12.07
C ASN A 38 -8.20 7.27 13.20
N GLY A 39 -7.47 8.13 13.93
CA GLY A 39 -8.04 8.79 15.10
C GLY A 39 -7.11 9.63 15.98
N LEU A 40 -5.92 10.00 15.51
CA LEU A 40 -5.14 11.02 16.22
C LEU A 40 -5.54 12.40 15.69
N VAL A 41 -6.38 13.08 16.47
CA VAL A 41 -6.52 14.55 16.41
C VAL A 41 -5.12 15.12 16.73
N GLY A 42 -4.28 15.28 15.71
CA GLY A 42 -2.86 15.60 15.90
C GLY A 42 -1.90 15.14 14.79
N GLY A 43 -2.36 14.34 13.83
CA GLY A 43 -1.54 13.85 12.71
C GLY A 43 -0.73 12.60 13.05
N GLU A 44 -0.23 11.95 12.03
CA GLU A 44 0.57 10.71 12.10
C GLU A 44 2.06 11.07 12.19
N LYS A 45 2.78 10.44 13.11
CA LYS A 45 4.22 10.65 13.30
C LYS A 45 4.99 9.35 13.13
N PHE A 46 6.12 9.45 12.44
CA PHE A 46 6.99 8.32 12.15
C PHE A 46 8.45 8.69 12.35
N PHE A 47 9.26 7.76 12.86
CA PHE A 47 10.71 7.86 12.69
C PHE A 47 11.13 7.07 11.44
N LEU A 48 12.13 7.59 10.73
CA LEU A 48 12.64 7.02 9.48
C LEU A 48 13.96 6.27 9.71
N VAL A 49 14.00 5.05 9.17
CA VAL A 49 15.22 4.25 9.00
C VAL A 49 15.54 4.18 7.51
N ALA A 50 16.78 4.49 7.13
CA ALA A 50 17.23 4.47 5.74
C ALA A 50 18.41 3.52 5.58
N GLY A 51 18.29 2.52 4.69
CA GLY A 51 19.32 1.50 4.49
C GLY A 51 19.68 0.73 5.76
N GLY A 52 18.72 0.57 6.68
CA GLY A 52 18.94 -0.07 7.99
C GLY A 52 19.58 0.83 9.05
N VAL A 53 19.90 2.08 8.73
CA VAL A 53 20.47 3.04 9.69
C VAL A 53 19.34 3.89 10.27
N LYS A 54 19.14 3.78 11.59
CA LYS A 54 18.21 4.65 12.32
C LYS A 54 18.82 6.04 12.44
N SER A 55 18.01 7.06 12.19
CA SER A 55 18.36 8.47 12.37
C SER A 55 17.33 9.17 13.27
N ASP A 56 17.59 10.43 13.61
CA ASP A 56 16.62 11.31 14.28
C ASP A 56 15.61 11.93 13.29
N CYS A 57 15.57 11.42 12.05
CA CYS A 57 14.61 11.87 11.04
C CYS A 57 13.18 11.49 11.44
N VAL A 58 12.38 12.52 11.73
CA VAL A 58 10.95 12.37 12.01
C VAL A 58 10.11 12.94 10.87
N ILE A 59 9.07 12.21 10.50
CA ILE A 59 8.08 12.56 9.50
C ILE A 59 6.74 12.76 10.19
N THR A 60 6.05 13.85 9.89
CA THR A 60 4.72 14.15 10.40
C THR A 60 3.76 14.43 9.25
N ALA A 61 2.65 13.68 9.18
CA ALA A 61 1.56 13.90 8.24
C ALA A 61 0.34 14.46 9.00
N VAL A 62 -0.17 15.62 8.58
CA VAL A 62 -1.29 16.32 9.24
C VAL A 62 -2.37 16.62 8.22
N GLY A 63 -3.60 16.24 8.51
CA GLY A 63 -4.76 16.54 7.67
C GLY A 63 -5.78 15.41 7.69
N GLU A 64 -6.92 15.68 7.05
CA GLU A 64 -7.98 14.70 6.83
C GLU A 64 -8.08 14.35 5.35
N GLY A 65 -8.51 13.12 5.06
CA GLY A 65 -8.65 12.62 3.69
C GLY A 65 -7.32 12.15 3.07
N PRO A 66 -7.34 11.83 1.75
CA PRO A 66 -6.23 11.14 1.09
C PRO A 66 -5.00 12.02 0.82
N LYS A 67 -5.09 13.33 1.06
CA LYS A 67 -3.97 14.26 0.88
C LYS A 67 -3.75 15.04 2.18
N LYS A 68 -2.60 14.84 2.80
CA LYS A 68 -2.21 15.44 4.08
C LYS A 68 -0.96 16.31 3.88
N ASP A 69 -0.83 17.36 4.68
CA ASP A 69 0.41 18.13 4.77
C ASP A 69 1.50 17.26 5.38
N LEU A 70 2.65 17.20 4.72
CA LEU A 70 3.81 16.41 5.13
C LEU A 70 4.94 17.34 5.54
N THR A 71 5.49 17.08 6.72
CA THR A 71 6.68 17.76 7.23
C THR A 71 7.74 16.75 7.62
N VAL A 72 8.99 17.08 7.34
CA VAL A 72 10.16 16.28 7.70
C VAL A 72 11.10 17.15 8.53
N THR A 73 11.72 16.58 9.56
CA THR A 73 12.73 17.31 10.33
C THR A 73 13.92 17.72 9.47
N PRO A 74 14.64 18.80 9.81
CA PRO A 74 15.79 19.28 9.02
C PRO A 74 16.87 18.22 8.78
N ASP A 75 17.09 17.32 9.73
CA ASP A 75 18.09 16.25 9.63
C ASP A 75 17.73 15.24 8.52
N CYS A 76 16.44 14.97 8.32
CA CYS A 76 15.96 14.16 7.20
C CYS A 76 16.45 14.74 5.86
N SER A 77 16.27 16.04 5.69
CA SER A 77 16.55 16.74 4.43
C SER A 77 18.04 16.77 4.10
N GLN A 78 18.91 16.73 5.12
CA GLN A 78 20.36 16.67 4.93
C GLN A 78 20.83 15.26 4.55
N GLN A 79 20.28 14.24 5.20
CA GLN A 79 20.67 12.84 4.96
C GLN A 79 20.03 12.26 3.70
N LEU A 80 18.80 12.71 3.37
CA LEU A 80 18.02 12.26 2.23
C LEU A 80 17.49 13.48 1.45
N PRO A 81 18.32 14.10 0.59
CA PRO A 81 17.94 15.32 -0.14
C PRO A 81 16.67 15.17 -1.01
N ALA A 82 16.33 13.95 -1.43
CA ALA A 82 15.10 13.68 -2.17
C ALA A 82 13.84 14.01 -1.33
N LEU A 83 13.91 13.82 -0.02
CA LEU A 83 12.81 14.13 0.90
C LEU A 83 12.75 15.63 1.25
N ALA A 84 13.79 16.41 0.98
CA ALA A 84 13.84 17.82 1.38
C ALA A 84 12.76 18.70 0.72
N LYS A 85 12.19 18.25 -0.40
CA LYS A 85 11.21 19.01 -1.19
C LYS A 85 9.78 18.47 -1.04
N VAL A 86 9.58 17.40 -0.29
CA VAL A 86 8.26 16.79 -0.11
C VAL A 86 7.38 17.71 0.70
N LYS A 87 6.10 17.77 0.33
CA LYS A 87 5.11 18.61 0.98
C LYS A 87 3.81 17.86 1.25
N TRP A 88 3.53 16.82 0.49
CA TRP A 88 2.28 16.11 0.57
C TRP A 88 2.50 14.64 0.87
N TRP A 89 1.69 14.13 1.78
CA TRP A 89 1.44 12.71 1.98
C TRP A 89 0.17 12.38 1.23
N ILE A 90 0.24 11.42 0.29
CA ILE A 90 -0.90 11.01 -0.53
C ILE A 90 -1.19 9.54 -0.24
N ASP A 91 -2.32 9.26 0.41
CA ASP A 91 -2.89 7.92 0.48
C ASP A 91 -3.50 7.60 -0.90
N ARG A 92 -3.09 6.48 -1.51
CA ARG A 92 -3.58 6.04 -2.81
C ARG A 92 -4.65 4.95 -2.66
N ASP A 93 -5.44 4.77 -3.71
CA ASP A 93 -6.55 3.82 -3.73
C ASP A 93 -6.09 2.35 -3.60
N ASP A 94 -4.82 2.05 -3.93
CA ASP A 94 -4.21 0.74 -3.77
C ASP A 94 -3.64 0.48 -2.35
N GLY A 95 -3.86 1.41 -1.43
CA GLY A 95 -3.36 1.34 -0.05
C GLY A 95 -1.90 1.75 0.11
N SER A 96 -1.21 2.13 -0.98
CA SER A 96 0.13 2.70 -0.90
C SER A 96 0.09 4.18 -0.50
N VAL A 97 1.23 4.68 -0.05
CA VAL A 97 1.43 6.09 0.31
C VAL A 97 2.51 6.68 -0.58
N ALA A 98 2.30 7.90 -1.07
CA ALA A 98 3.30 8.65 -1.82
C ALA A 98 3.68 9.96 -1.14
N PHE A 99 4.99 10.23 -1.12
CA PHE A 99 5.52 11.53 -0.72
C PHE A 99 5.74 12.37 -1.97
N VAL A 100 5.06 13.52 -2.03
CA VAL A 100 5.01 14.34 -3.24
C VAL A 100 5.48 15.75 -2.94
N SER A 101 6.28 16.32 -3.83
CA SER A 101 6.76 17.70 -3.75
C SER A 101 5.65 18.72 -4.03
N SER A 102 5.93 20.00 -3.79
CA SER A 102 5.02 21.09 -4.20
C SER A 102 4.84 21.20 -5.72
N SER A 103 5.80 20.71 -6.52
CA SER A 103 5.72 20.64 -7.99
C SER A 103 4.97 19.41 -8.50
N GLY A 104 4.64 18.45 -7.65
CA GLY A 104 3.97 17.20 -8.03
C GLY A 104 4.90 16.03 -8.29
N ASP A 105 6.21 16.19 -8.09
CA ASP A 105 7.19 15.11 -8.24
C ASP A 105 7.08 14.12 -7.08
N VAL A 106 7.02 12.83 -7.37
CA VAL A 106 7.01 11.77 -6.35
C VAL A 106 8.45 11.49 -5.91
N ALA A 107 8.72 11.68 -4.62
CA ALA A 107 10.05 11.45 -4.05
C ALA A 107 10.20 10.03 -3.48
N ALA A 108 9.11 9.47 -2.95
CA ALA A 108 9.08 8.12 -2.42
C ALA A 108 7.65 7.56 -2.41
N GLU A 109 7.54 6.24 -2.49
CA GLU A 109 6.32 5.47 -2.47
C GLU A 109 6.50 4.28 -1.53
N PHE A 110 5.49 4.06 -0.69
CA PHE A 110 5.53 3.12 0.41
C PHE A 110 4.31 2.21 0.41
N ALA A 111 4.50 0.98 0.88
CA ALA A 111 3.43 0.04 1.18
C ALA A 111 3.56 -0.42 2.65
N ALA A 112 2.56 -1.13 3.17
CA ALA A 112 2.67 -1.76 4.48
C ALA A 112 3.89 -2.70 4.53
N GLY A 113 4.73 -2.53 5.55
CA GLY A 113 5.91 -3.38 5.77
C GLY A 113 5.62 -4.48 6.80
N ASP A 114 6.40 -5.56 6.77
CA ASP A 114 6.38 -6.56 7.85
C ASP A 114 7.25 -6.06 9.01
N GLY A 115 6.61 -5.50 10.03
CA GLY A 115 7.24 -4.93 11.22
C GLY A 115 7.45 -3.41 11.18
N ALA A 116 7.67 -2.81 10.01
CA ALA A 116 7.56 -1.36 9.81
C ALA A 116 6.09 -0.97 9.59
N ALA A 117 5.71 0.26 9.94
CA ALA A 117 4.37 0.75 9.58
C ALA A 117 4.23 0.86 8.06
N LEU A 118 5.28 1.38 7.41
CA LEU A 118 5.39 1.49 5.96
C LEU A 118 6.84 1.25 5.53
N GLU A 119 7.02 0.66 4.35
CA GLU A 119 8.32 0.41 3.74
C GLU A 119 8.31 0.86 2.27
N SER A 120 9.38 1.51 1.82
CA SER A 120 9.45 2.03 0.46
C SER A 120 9.70 0.94 -0.56
N PHE A 121 8.93 0.95 -1.64
CA PHE A 121 9.26 0.20 -2.86
C PHE A 121 9.84 1.12 -3.96
N ALA A 122 9.71 2.44 -3.80
CA ALA A 122 10.41 3.45 -4.56
C ALA A 122 10.83 4.60 -3.61
N PRO A 123 12.10 5.04 -3.59
CA PRO A 123 13.25 4.41 -4.25
C PRO A 123 13.53 3.01 -3.67
N ARG A 124 14.18 2.15 -4.46
CA ARG A 124 14.64 0.84 -3.98
C ARG A 124 15.89 0.93 -3.11
N GLU A 125 16.73 1.94 -3.35
CA GLU A 125 17.97 2.17 -2.62
C GLU A 125 18.20 3.67 -2.35
N PRO A 126 18.50 4.07 -1.10
CA PRO A 126 18.35 3.25 0.09
C PRO A 126 16.87 2.90 0.32
N LEU A 127 16.60 1.69 0.81
CA LEU A 127 15.28 1.34 1.28
C LEU A 127 14.94 2.17 2.53
N LEU A 128 13.74 2.73 2.55
CA LEU A 128 13.22 3.60 3.58
C LEU A 128 12.13 2.86 4.36
N ALA A 129 12.25 2.80 5.69
CA ALA A 129 11.25 2.20 6.56
C ALA A 129 10.75 3.22 7.59
N LEU A 130 9.43 3.35 7.69
CA LEU A 130 8.73 4.23 8.62
C LEU A 130 8.16 3.41 9.76
N PHE A 131 8.42 3.86 10.98
CA PHE A 131 7.89 3.25 12.20
C PHE A 131 7.06 4.27 12.94
N ALA A 132 5.81 3.92 13.26
CA ALA A 132 4.90 4.80 13.99
C ALA A 132 5.44 5.15 15.38
N MET A 133 5.18 6.39 15.82
CA MET A 133 5.58 6.93 17.12
C MET A 133 4.40 7.12 18.06
#